data_AF-A0A1G0F1W3-F1
#
_entry.id   AF-A0A1G0F1W3-F1
#
_cell.length_a   1.000
_cell.length_b   1.000
_cell.length_c   1.000
_cell.angle_alpha   90.00
_cell.angle_beta   90.00
_cell.angle_gamma   90.00
#
_symmetry.space_group_name_H-M   'P 1'
#
loop_
_entity.id
_entity.type
_entity.pdbx_description
1 polymer ?
#
loop_
_entity_poly.entity_id
_entity_poly.type
_entity_poly.pdbx_seq_one_letter_code
_entity_poly.pdbx_strand_id
1 'polypeptide(L)'
;MKRASLYGFTLIELMIVVVIIGIMAAIAYPSYTRYTVQTRRSDAQIALTQAASMQEKFYSDCSHYAQTLEGVKNDRACGTVANDFNDGILSLNQKASATIFSPGLHYVITLVAPTASSGICPIDRCFILEATPSTTANTDGDLSGTGLQAGNGRLRVDSRGRKSWDKANTNSPSATTGMFANKWTDK
;
A
#
# COMPACT_ATOMS: atom_id res chain seq x y z
N MET A 1 -49.06 24.21 -42.66
CA MET A 1 -48.22 23.62 -41.59
C MET A 1 -46.91 23.16 -42.21
N LYS A 2 -45.80 23.89 -41.99
CA LYS A 2 -44.48 23.47 -42.50
C LYS A 2 -44.04 22.24 -41.69
N ARG A 3 -44.06 21.06 -42.31
CA ARG A 3 -43.53 19.83 -41.70
C ARG A 3 -42.02 19.96 -41.64
N ALA A 4 -41.45 19.99 -40.45
CA ALA A 4 -40.01 19.84 -40.26
C ALA A 4 -39.63 18.44 -40.75
N SER A 5 -38.81 18.36 -41.80
CA SER A 5 -38.21 17.10 -42.24
C SER A 5 -37.21 16.67 -41.16
N LEU A 6 -37.48 15.54 -40.51
CA LEU A 6 -36.52 14.89 -39.64
C LEU A 6 -35.52 14.16 -40.56
N TYR A 7 -34.32 14.71 -40.69
CA TYR A 7 -33.22 14.05 -41.37
C TYR A 7 -32.80 12.81 -40.57
N GLY A 8 -32.90 11.63 -41.17
CA GLY A 8 -32.51 10.36 -40.55
C GLY A 8 -31.00 10.11 -40.63
N PHE A 9 -30.43 9.51 -39.59
CA PHE A 9 -29.02 9.14 -39.50
C PHE A 9 -28.68 8.04 -40.53
N THR A 10 -27.56 8.16 -41.24
CA THR A 10 -27.16 7.14 -42.22
C THR A 10 -26.31 6.04 -41.57
N LEU A 11 -26.42 4.81 -42.08
CA LEU A 11 -25.64 3.66 -41.56
C LEU A 11 -24.14 3.89 -41.73
N ILE A 12 -23.74 4.53 -42.84
CA ILE A 12 -22.33 4.86 -43.11
C ILE A 12 -21.76 5.90 -42.13
N GLU A 13 -22.56 6.89 -41.74
CA GLU A 13 -22.16 7.91 -40.76
C GLU A 13 -21.94 7.29 -39.39
N LEU A 14 -22.76 6.29 -39.01
CA LEU A 14 -22.55 5.51 -37.80
C LEU A 14 -21.27 4.65 -37.87
N MET A 15 -20.97 4.03 -39.02
CA MET A 15 -19.76 3.23 -39.18
C MET A 15 -18.48 4.04 -39.00
N ILE A 16 -18.43 5.26 -39.56
CA ILE A 16 -17.28 6.14 -39.41
C ILE A 16 -17.10 6.56 -37.94
N VAL A 17 -18.19 6.90 -37.25
CA VAL A 17 -18.15 7.26 -35.82
C VAL A 17 -17.61 6.10 -34.97
N VAL A 18 -18.06 4.87 -35.21
CA VAL A 18 -17.58 3.69 -34.47
C VAL A 18 -16.09 3.46 -34.72
N VAL A 19 -15.61 3.63 -35.95
CA VAL A 19 -14.17 3.51 -36.27
C VAL A 19 -13.35 4.56 -35.51
N ILE A 20 -13.79 5.82 -35.48
CA ILE A 20 -13.09 6.89 -34.75
C ILE A 20 -13.05 6.59 -33.25
N ILE A 21 -14.17 6.17 -32.65
CA ILE A 21 -14.23 5.80 -31.23
C ILE A 21 -13.33 4.58 -30.95
N GLY A 22 -13.28 3.60 -31.86
CA GLY A 22 -12.42 2.43 -31.74
C GLY A 22 -10.93 2.81 -31.67
N ILE A 23 -10.48 3.71 -32.54
CA ILE A 23 -9.09 4.21 -32.54
C ILE A 23 -8.79 4.97 -31.24
N MET A 24 -9.70 5.85 -30.80
CA MET A 24 -9.52 6.58 -29.54
C MET A 24 -9.44 5.63 -28.34
N ALA A 25 -10.33 4.64 -28.27
CA ALA A 25 -10.37 3.67 -27.18
C ALA A 25 -9.08 2.84 -27.10
N ALA A 26 -8.51 2.44 -28.24
CA ALA A 26 -7.29 1.64 -28.29
C ALA A 26 -6.07 2.34 -27.64
N ILE A 27 -5.99 3.67 -27.76
CA ILE A 27 -4.90 4.47 -27.18
C ILE A 27 -5.24 4.90 -25.75
N ALA A 28 -6.48 5.34 -25.52
CA ALA A 28 -6.91 5.89 -24.24
C ALA A 28 -6.97 4.81 -23.13
N TYR A 29 -7.44 3.60 -23.46
CA TYR A 29 -7.63 2.53 -22.48
C TYR A 29 -6.32 2.09 -21.77
N PRO A 30 -5.23 1.73 -22.49
CA PRO A 30 -3.98 1.36 -21.82
C PRO A 30 -3.36 2.55 -21.05
N SER A 31 -3.52 3.78 -21.54
CA SER A 31 -3.02 4.98 -20.84
C SER A 31 -3.76 5.21 -19.52
N TYR A 32 -5.08 5.12 -19.53
CA TYR A 32 -5.91 5.29 -18.34
C TYR A 32 -5.63 4.21 -17.27
N THR A 33 -5.50 2.95 -17.69
CA THR A 33 -5.15 1.85 -16.76
C THR A 33 -3.78 2.05 -16.12
N ARG A 34 -2.77 2.51 -16.88
CA ARG A 34 -1.45 2.86 -16.30
C ARG A 34 -1.53 4.02 -15.32
N TYR A 35 -2.30 5.06 -15.63
CA TYR A 35 -2.49 6.22 -14.75
C TYR A 35 -3.15 5.87 -13.43
N THR A 36 -4.22 5.06 -13.46
CA THR A 36 -4.92 4.60 -12.25
C THR A 36 -4.03 3.73 -11.38
N VAL A 37 -3.23 2.84 -11.97
CA VAL A 37 -2.24 2.03 -11.25
C VAL A 37 -1.19 2.90 -10.57
N GLN A 38 -0.68 3.94 -11.24
CA GLN A 38 0.31 4.86 -10.65
C GLN A 38 -0.28 5.67 -9.50
N THR A 39 -1.51 6.17 -9.66
CA THR A 39 -2.24 6.89 -8.61
C THR A 39 -2.42 6.01 -7.37
N ARG A 40 -2.83 4.74 -7.56
CA ARG A 40 -2.97 3.75 -6.49
C ARG A 40 -1.63 3.45 -5.80
N ARG A 41 -0.53 3.33 -6.53
CA ARG A 41 0.82 3.18 -5.93
C ARG A 41 1.19 4.39 -5.07
N SER A 42 0.86 5.61 -5.49
CA SER A 42 1.09 6.81 -4.69
C SER A 42 0.30 6.77 -3.37
N ASP A 43 -0.93 6.27 -3.40
CA ASP A 43 -1.77 6.10 -2.21
C ASP A 43 -1.15 5.09 -1.22
N ALA A 44 -0.63 3.96 -1.73
CA ALA A 44 0.14 3.02 -0.92
C ALA A 44 1.37 3.67 -0.27
N GLN A 45 2.10 4.49 -1.03
CA GLN A 45 3.29 5.17 -0.53
C GLN A 45 2.96 6.12 0.63
N ILE A 46 1.86 6.88 0.52
CA ILE A 46 1.39 7.77 1.58
C ILE A 46 1.13 6.96 2.86
N ALA A 47 0.34 5.88 2.75
CA ALA A 47 -0.01 5.02 3.87
C ALA A 47 1.23 4.40 4.56
N LEU A 48 2.19 3.92 3.76
CA LEU A 48 3.44 3.37 4.27
C LEU A 48 4.30 4.41 4.98
N THR A 49 4.38 5.64 4.47
CA THR A 49 5.13 6.71 5.15
C THR A 49 4.49 7.14 6.47
N GLN A 50 3.16 7.13 6.54
CA GLN A 50 2.43 7.42 7.76
C GLN A 50 2.64 6.31 8.80
N ALA A 51 2.54 5.04 8.40
CA ALA A 51 2.84 3.91 9.28
C ALA A 51 4.29 3.94 9.76
N ALA A 52 5.25 4.27 8.89
CA ALA A 52 6.65 4.40 9.25
C ALA A 52 6.91 5.53 10.27
N SER A 53 6.30 6.72 10.11
CA SER A 53 6.49 7.81 11.08
C SER A 53 5.97 7.46 12.47
N MET A 54 4.90 6.66 12.53
CA MET A 54 4.34 6.19 13.79
C MET A 54 5.22 5.11 14.44
N GLN A 55 5.89 4.26 13.65
CA GLN A 55 6.91 3.32 14.15
C GLN A 55 8.13 4.05 14.73
N GLU A 56 8.60 5.14 14.10
CA GLU A 56 9.70 5.94 14.67
C GLU A 56 9.29 6.64 15.97
N LYS A 57 8.04 7.09 16.06
CA LYS A 57 7.49 7.61 17.33
C LYS A 57 7.49 6.52 18.40
N PHE A 58 7.05 5.31 18.07
CA PHE A 58 7.06 4.18 18.99
C PHE A 58 8.48 3.82 19.45
N TYR A 59 9.46 3.84 18.54
CA TYR A 59 10.87 3.62 18.87
C TYR A 59 11.40 4.68 19.84
N SER A 60 10.99 5.95 19.69
CA SER A 60 11.39 7.02 20.60
C SER A 60 10.89 6.79 22.03
N ASP A 61 9.73 6.15 22.17
CA ASP A 61 9.11 5.88 23.46
C ASP A 61 9.62 4.55 24.08
N CYS A 62 9.86 3.53 23.25
CA CYS A 62 10.10 2.14 23.69
C CYS A 62 11.50 1.59 23.36
N SER A 63 12.34 2.34 22.64
CA SER A 63 13.69 1.93 22.18
C SER A 63 13.75 0.68 21.29
N HIS A 64 12.60 0.21 20.80
CA HIS A 64 12.47 -0.87 19.83
C HIS A 64 11.23 -0.62 18.94
N TYR A 65 11.17 -1.23 17.76
CA TYR A 65 9.99 -1.12 16.88
C TYR A 65 8.86 -2.02 17.36
N ALA A 66 7.61 -1.71 17.00
CA ALA A 66 6.45 -2.54 17.36
C ALA A 66 6.41 -3.81 16.51
N GLN A 67 6.01 -4.95 17.11
CA GLN A 67 5.83 -6.23 16.42
C GLN A 67 4.41 -6.43 15.89
N THR A 68 3.44 -5.70 16.45
CA THR A 68 2.03 -5.85 16.09
C THR A 68 1.40 -4.48 15.84
N LEU A 69 0.60 -4.40 14.78
CA LEU A 69 -0.25 -3.25 14.48
C LEU A 69 -1.67 -3.61 14.87
N GLU A 70 -2.21 -2.99 15.92
CA GLU A 70 -3.58 -3.25 16.36
C GLU A 70 -4.46 -2.00 16.23
N GLY A 71 -5.66 -2.19 15.67
CA GLY A 71 -6.71 -1.19 15.71
C GLY A 71 -7.36 -1.18 17.08
N VAL A 72 -7.28 -0.05 17.77
CA VAL A 72 -7.96 0.24 19.05
C VAL A 72 -7.54 -0.66 20.21
N LYS A 73 -6.38 -0.35 20.80
CA LYS A 73 -6.21 -0.35 22.25
C LYS A 73 -5.50 0.95 22.64
N ASN A 74 -5.96 1.60 23.71
CA ASN A 74 -5.28 2.78 24.27
C ASN A 74 -3.97 2.42 24.99
N ASP A 75 -3.47 1.22 24.76
CA ASP A 75 -2.29 0.67 25.39
C ASP A 75 -1.15 0.78 24.38
N ARG A 76 -0.62 1.99 24.21
CA ARG A 76 0.78 2.12 23.76
C ARG A 76 1.62 1.48 24.86
N ALA A 77 1.94 0.21 24.68
CA ALA A 77 2.73 -0.56 25.63
C ALA A 77 4.08 -0.87 25.00
N CYS A 78 5.16 -0.54 25.71
CA CYS A 78 6.53 -0.94 25.34
C CYS A 78 6.82 -2.42 25.65
N GLY A 79 5.77 -3.24 25.82
CA GLY A 79 5.84 -4.55 26.46
C GLY A 79 6.28 -4.48 27.93
N THR A 80 5.71 -5.30 28.80
CA THR A 80 6.22 -5.45 30.18
C THR A 80 7.20 -6.61 30.23
N VAL A 81 8.36 -6.36 30.82
CA VAL A 81 9.53 -7.22 30.91
C VAL A 81 9.18 -8.62 31.46
N ALA A 82 9.39 -9.68 30.66
CA ALA A 82 9.68 -11.02 31.18
C ALA A 82 10.42 -11.95 30.21
N ASN A 83 10.16 -11.96 28.90
CA ASN A 83 10.97 -12.71 27.92
C ASN A 83 10.86 -12.05 26.53
N ASP A 84 11.98 -11.65 25.92
CA ASP A 84 12.10 -11.34 24.49
C ASP A 84 11.08 -10.36 23.87
N PHE A 85 11.19 -9.04 24.09
CA PHE A 85 10.65 -7.97 23.20
C PHE A 85 9.18 -8.09 22.65
N ASN A 86 8.28 -8.87 23.22
CA ASN A 86 7.13 -9.44 22.47
C ASN A 86 5.80 -8.67 22.50
N ASP A 87 5.64 -7.54 23.20
CA ASP A 87 4.32 -6.91 23.33
C ASP A 87 4.29 -5.42 22.94
N GLY A 88 5.13 -5.02 21.98
CA GLY A 88 5.07 -3.67 21.40
C GLY A 88 3.87 -3.52 20.46
N ILE A 89 2.78 -2.93 20.94
CA ILE A 89 1.56 -2.67 20.15
C ILE A 89 1.52 -1.21 19.69
N LEU A 90 1.45 -0.99 18.38
CA LEU A 90 1.28 0.34 17.80
C LEU A 90 -0.16 0.52 17.30
N SER A 91 -0.94 1.36 17.99
CA SER A 91 -2.30 1.70 17.57
C SER A 91 -2.34 2.93 16.68
N LEU A 92 -2.90 2.76 15.48
CA LEU A 92 -2.74 3.69 14.34
C LEU A 92 -4.06 4.35 13.92
N ASN A 93 -5.21 3.84 14.37
CA ASN A 93 -6.54 4.41 14.12
C ASN A 93 -7.57 4.03 15.20
N GLN A 94 -8.50 4.95 15.51
CA GLN A 94 -9.67 4.74 16.40
C GLN A 94 -10.79 3.87 15.79
N LYS A 95 -10.54 3.18 14.67
CA LYS A 95 -11.49 2.24 14.07
C LYS A 95 -10.92 0.83 14.12
N ALA A 96 -11.76 -0.10 14.58
CA ALA A 96 -11.43 -1.48 14.87
C ALA A 96 -11.03 -2.23 13.60
N SER A 97 -9.73 -2.33 13.33
CA SER A 97 -9.09 -3.52 12.75
C SER A 97 -7.58 -3.39 12.80
N ALA A 98 -6.91 -4.53 12.96
CA ALA A 98 -5.46 -4.74 13.02
C ALA A 98 -4.72 -4.42 11.69
N THR A 99 -5.24 -3.48 10.92
CA THR A 99 -4.88 -3.21 9.53
C THR A 99 -5.02 -1.71 9.27
N ILE A 100 -3.96 -1.07 8.75
CA ILE A 100 -4.04 0.34 8.34
C ILE A 100 -4.50 0.37 6.88
N PHE A 101 -5.40 1.28 6.53
CA PHE A 101 -5.81 1.46 5.14
C PHE A 101 -5.15 2.69 4.52
N SER A 102 -4.91 2.64 3.22
CA SER A 102 -4.54 3.85 2.48
C SER A 102 -5.69 4.86 2.40
N PRO A 103 -5.42 6.16 2.22
CA PRO A 103 -6.47 7.18 2.09
C PRO A 103 -7.57 6.84 1.06
N GLY A 104 -7.21 6.26 -0.08
CA GLY A 104 -8.14 5.80 -1.11
C GLY A 104 -8.75 4.42 -0.86
N LEU A 105 -8.48 3.79 0.29
CA LEU A 105 -8.93 2.45 0.66
C LEU A 105 -8.53 1.36 -0.35
N HIS A 106 -7.44 1.58 -1.08
CA HIS A 106 -6.93 0.68 -2.12
C HIS A 106 -5.88 -0.30 -1.60
N TYR A 107 -5.26 0.00 -0.47
CA TYR A 107 -4.23 -0.82 0.15
C TYR A 107 -4.50 -1.03 1.62
N VAL A 108 -4.13 -2.21 2.08
CA VAL A 108 -3.97 -2.56 3.49
C VAL A 108 -2.47 -2.59 3.79
N ILE A 109 -2.07 -1.96 4.88
CA ILE A 109 -0.70 -1.98 5.39
C ILE A 109 -0.65 -2.94 6.57
N THR A 110 0.23 -3.92 6.43
CA THR A 110 0.56 -4.89 7.49
C THR A 110 2.05 -4.82 7.80
N LEU A 111 2.41 -5.32 8.98
CA LEU A 111 3.80 -5.53 9.34
C LEU A 111 4.22 -6.95 8.94
N VAL A 112 5.37 -7.05 8.29
CA VAL A 112 5.96 -8.33 7.89
C VAL A 112 7.12 -8.72 8.81
N ALA A 113 7.83 -7.72 9.34
CA ALA A 113 8.90 -7.86 10.31
C ALA A 113 8.93 -6.56 11.15
N PRO A 114 9.34 -6.63 12.42
CA PRO A 114 10.61 -7.23 12.81
C PRO A 114 10.51 -8.67 13.31
N THR A 115 11.60 -9.42 13.16
CA THR A 115 11.82 -10.68 13.87
C THR A 115 12.39 -10.39 15.25
N ALA A 116 12.36 -11.39 16.16
CA ALA A 116 13.13 -11.35 17.40
C ALA A 116 14.61 -10.98 17.15
N SER A 117 15.37 -10.73 18.23
CA SER A 117 16.74 -10.19 18.26
C SER A 117 17.77 -10.78 17.29
N SER A 118 17.50 -11.94 16.69
CA SER A 118 18.24 -12.55 15.58
C SER A 118 17.48 -12.48 14.25
N GLY A 119 18.08 -11.90 13.22
CA GLY A 119 17.55 -11.91 11.86
C GLY A 119 18.07 -10.78 10.97
N ILE A 120 17.63 -10.75 9.71
CA ILE A 120 17.94 -9.67 8.77
C ILE A 120 17.23 -8.37 9.21
N CYS A 121 16.15 -8.49 9.99
CA CYS A 121 15.48 -7.36 10.58
C CYS A 121 15.19 -7.52 12.08
N PRO A 122 16.20 -7.32 12.94
CA PRO A 122 15.98 -7.36 14.37
C PRO A 122 15.17 -6.13 14.81
N ILE A 123 14.32 -6.35 15.81
CA ILE A 123 13.34 -5.37 16.31
C ILE A 123 13.93 -4.03 16.77
N ASP A 124 15.19 -3.99 17.17
CA ASP A 124 15.84 -2.76 17.63
C ASP A 124 16.42 -1.91 16.49
N ARG A 125 16.48 -2.47 15.27
CA ARG A 125 17.25 -1.86 14.17
C ARG A 125 16.48 -1.67 12.87
N CYS A 126 15.36 -2.34 12.65
CA CYS A 126 14.52 -2.06 11.49
C CYS A 126 13.13 -2.67 11.64
N PHE A 127 12.26 -2.32 10.69
CA PHE A 127 10.98 -2.96 10.46
C PHE A 127 10.69 -3.04 8.95
N ILE A 128 9.75 -3.91 8.58
CA ILE A 128 9.27 -4.07 7.21
C ILE A 128 7.74 -3.98 7.20
N LEU A 129 7.23 -3.03 6.43
CA LEU A 129 5.81 -2.87 6.15
C LEU A 129 5.50 -3.43 4.76
N GLU A 130 4.35 -4.07 4.60
CA GLU A 130 3.82 -4.50 3.32
C GLU A 130 2.51 -3.79 3.02
N ALA A 131 2.42 -3.22 1.83
CA ALA A 131 1.19 -2.71 1.25
C ALA A 131 0.60 -3.80 0.34
N THR A 132 -0.46 -4.44 0.81
CA THR A 132 -1.21 -5.43 0.05
C THR A 132 -2.44 -4.74 -0.56
N PRO A 133 -2.66 -4.87 -1.87
CA PRO A 133 -3.76 -4.17 -2.50
C PRO A 133 -5.10 -4.86 -2.17
N SER A 134 -6.18 -4.09 -2.05
CA SER A 134 -7.53 -4.57 -1.69
C SER A 134 -8.59 -3.98 -2.62
N THR A 135 -9.57 -4.78 -3.04
CA THR A 135 -10.74 -4.31 -3.83
C THR A 135 -11.88 -3.82 -2.96
N THR A 136 -11.88 -4.24 -1.71
CA THR A 136 -12.91 -3.91 -0.73
C THR A 136 -12.17 -3.79 0.59
N ALA A 137 -11.76 -2.58 0.97
CA ALA A 137 -11.34 -2.35 2.34
C ALA A 137 -12.60 -2.41 3.23
N ASN A 138 -13.07 -3.62 3.53
CA ASN A 138 -14.01 -3.77 4.62
C ASN A 138 -13.26 -3.45 5.91
N THR A 139 -13.94 -2.81 6.85
CA THR A 139 -13.41 -2.40 8.15
C THR A 139 -12.86 -3.55 8.98
N ASP A 140 -13.04 -4.80 8.53
CA ASP A 140 -12.82 -6.03 9.29
C ASP A 140 -11.60 -6.84 8.80
N GLY A 141 -10.81 -6.29 7.86
CA GLY A 141 -9.53 -6.89 7.43
C GLY A 141 -9.63 -8.08 6.46
N ASP A 142 -10.82 -8.49 6.02
CA ASP A 142 -10.98 -9.53 5.00
C ASP A 142 -10.68 -8.99 3.58
N LEU A 143 -9.67 -9.56 2.94
CA LEU A 143 -9.11 -9.14 1.64
C LEU A 143 -9.78 -9.93 0.50
N SER A 144 -10.95 -9.50 0.02
CA SER A 144 -11.65 -10.16 -1.09
C SER A 144 -11.50 -9.43 -2.41
N GLY A 145 -10.34 -9.62 -3.07
CA GLY A 145 -10.17 -9.41 -4.52
C GLY A 145 -8.95 -8.59 -4.95
N THR A 146 -8.49 -8.88 -6.18
CA THR A 146 -7.40 -8.17 -6.88
C THR A 146 -7.99 -7.36 -8.03
N GLY A 147 -8.27 -6.09 -7.80
CA GLY A 147 -8.77 -5.20 -8.86
C GLY A 147 -7.66 -4.89 -9.87
N LEU A 148 -7.83 -3.86 -10.70
CA LEU A 148 -6.73 -3.20 -11.43
C LEU A 148 -5.70 -2.63 -10.44
N GLN A 149 -4.94 -3.50 -9.78
CA GLN A 149 -4.07 -3.16 -8.67
C GLN A 149 -2.63 -3.23 -9.14
N ALA A 150 -1.85 -2.23 -8.76
CA ALA A 150 -0.42 -2.41 -8.71
C ALA A 150 -0.14 -3.50 -7.68
N GLY A 151 0.67 -4.50 -8.05
CA GLY A 151 1.07 -5.57 -7.14
C GLY A 151 1.53 -5.05 -5.78
N ASN A 152 1.54 -5.93 -4.79
CA ASN A 152 1.98 -5.62 -3.44
C ASN A 152 3.39 -5.01 -3.43
N GLY A 153 3.68 -4.23 -2.39
CA GLY A 153 4.99 -3.63 -2.22
C GLY A 153 5.44 -3.55 -0.77
N ARG A 154 6.75 -3.69 -0.55
CA ARG A 154 7.36 -3.73 0.78
C ARG A 154 8.28 -2.55 1.02
N LEU A 155 8.06 -1.87 2.14
CA LEU A 155 8.92 -0.80 2.63
C LEU A 155 9.72 -1.32 3.82
N ARG A 156 11.04 -1.21 3.71
CA ARG A 156 11.95 -1.45 4.82
C ARG A 156 12.55 -0.14 5.28
N VAL A 157 12.52 0.09 6.58
CA VAL A 157 13.13 1.25 7.23
C VAL A 157 14.09 0.74 8.29
N ASP A 158 15.32 1.23 8.26
CA ASP A 158 16.30 0.95 9.32
C ASP A 158 16.30 2.03 10.41
N SER A 159 16.94 1.77 11.54
CA SER A 159 17.07 2.69 12.67
C SER A 159 17.91 3.94 12.36
N ARG A 160 18.49 4.02 11.16
CA ARG A 160 19.16 5.22 10.64
C ARG A 160 18.23 6.02 9.72
N GLY A 161 16.95 5.64 9.63
CA GLY A 161 15.94 6.27 8.78
C GLY A 161 16.11 6.00 7.29
N ARG A 162 16.99 5.09 6.88
CA ARG A 162 17.18 4.75 5.47
C ARG A 162 16.02 3.88 5.00
N LYS A 163 15.36 4.35 3.93
CA LYS A 163 14.18 3.72 3.34
C LYS A 163 14.55 2.98 2.07
N SER A 164 14.14 1.72 1.99
CA SER A 164 14.30 0.88 0.81
C SER A 164 12.94 0.29 0.44
N TRP A 165 12.68 0.14 -0.86
CA TRP A 165 11.36 -0.18 -1.37
C TRP A 165 11.42 -1.29 -2.42
N ASP A 166 10.52 -2.25 -2.30
CA ASP A 166 10.25 -3.21 -3.36
C ASP A 166 8.80 -3.05 -3.85
N LYS A 167 8.65 -2.55 -5.07
CA LYS A 167 7.39 -2.22 -5.73
C LYS A 167 6.50 -3.42 -6.08
N ALA A 168 7.06 -4.63 -6.12
CA ALA A 168 6.38 -5.81 -6.63
C ALA A 168 6.48 -7.01 -5.68
N ASN A 169 7.05 -6.81 -4.48
CA ASN A 169 7.36 -7.89 -3.53
C ASN A 169 8.06 -9.09 -4.21
N THR A 170 8.98 -8.78 -5.13
CA THR A 170 9.71 -9.79 -5.92
C THR A 170 11.07 -10.12 -5.32
N ASN A 171 11.53 -9.30 -4.38
CA ASN A 171 12.81 -9.42 -3.72
C ASN A 171 12.58 -9.47 -2.21
N SER A 172 13.06 -10.54 -1.59
CA SER A 172 13.22 -10.56 -0.13
C SER A 172 14.55 -9.90 0.24
N PRO A 173 14.64 -9.16 1.35
CA PRO A 173 15.92 -8.65 1.82
C PRO A 173 16.85 -9.85 2.05
N SER A 174 17.96 -9.91 1.32
CA SER A 174 18.99 -10.94 1.50
C SER A 174 19.78 -10.69 2.79
N ALA A 175 20.24 -11.76 3.44
CA ALA A 175 21.06 -11.70 4.64
C ALA A 175 22.36 -10.89 4.46
N THR A 176 22.82 -10.73 3.22
CA THR A 176 24.09 -10.09 2.88
C THR A 176 24.00 -8.58 2.65
N THR A 177 22.85 -8.07 2.18
CA THR A 177 22.70 -6.64 1.82
C THR A 177 21.76 -5.90 2.77
N GLY A 178 20.88 -6.61 3.47
CA GLY A 178 19.99 -6.03 4.48
C GLY A 178 19.08 -4.90 3.98
N MET A 179 18.93 -4.70 2.67
CA MET A 179 18.09 -3.69 2.00
C MET A 179 17.57 -4.26 0.68
N PHE A 180 16.47 -3.73 0.16
CA PHE A 180 16.02 -4.02 -1.20
C PHE A 180 16.88 -3.26 -2.21
N ALA A 181 16.90 -3.73 -3.46
CA ALA A 181 17.75 -3.18 -4.53
C ALA A 181 17.40 -1.73 -4.91
N ASN A 182 16.14 -1.31 -4.74
CA ASN A 182 15.68 0.02 -5.14
C ASN A 182 15.57 0.97 -3.95
N LYS A 183 15.87 2.24 -4.17
CA LYS A 183 15.66 3.31 -3.18
C LYS A 183 14.18 3.68 -3.17
N TRP A 184 13.69 4.15 -2.02
CA TRP A 184 12.32 4.66 -1.89
C TRP A 184 11.97 5.76 -2.92
N THR A 185 12.95 6.57 -3.29
CA THR A 185 12.81 7.69 -4.23
C THR A 185 12.73 7.28 -5.69
N ASP A 186 13.06 6.03 -6.02
CA ASP A 186 13.03 5.55 -7.39
C ASP A 186 11.56 5.39 -7.79
N LYS A 187 11.03 6.35 -8.57
CA LYS A 187 9.65 6.38 -9.05
C LYS A 187 9.33 5.25 -10.02
#